data_AF-A0A8J3QJ32-F1
#
_entry.id   AF-A0A8J3QJ32-F1
#
_cell.length_a   1.000
_cell.length_b   1.000
_cell.length_c   1.000
_cell.angle_alpha   90.00
_cell.angle_beta   90.00
_cell.angle_gamma   90.00
#
_symmetry.space_group_name_H-M   'P 1'
#
loop_
_entity.id
_entity.type
_entity.pdbx_description
1 polymer ?
#
loop_
_entity_poly.entity_id
_entity_poly.type
_entity_poly.pdbx_seq_one_letter_code
_entity_poly.pdbx_strand_id
1 'polypeptide(L)'
;MAMPTQVIVSASAEQPRWGFDASHPLAEVVARLHRAHGDASTTRNIGMVACAQCWEQAIRADERLAVEFELPALDIDPDYVDTVAVERACKSDTSAVRLTPAERRTAVAKLTAQGLTLNQICRRLRIASRDVRSIQGGGRSGQSLRLAIRHSKAVAR
;
A
#
# COMPACT_ATOMS: atom_id res chain seq x y z
N MET A 1 -6.59 -25.58 11.47
CA MET A 1 -6.33 -24.64 10.35
C MET A 1 -5.77 -23.37 10.94
N ALA A 2 -4.45 -23.15 10.83
CA ALA A 2 -3.80 -21.94 11.33
C ALA A 2 -3.96 -20.81 10.30
N MET A 3 -4.42 -19.65 10.73
CA MET A 3 -4.50 -18.44 9.89
C MET A 3 -3.07 -17.93 9.63
N PRO A 4 -2.73 -17.50 8.41
CA PRO A 4 -1.43 -16.88 8.14
C PRO A 4 -1.31 -15.57 8.94
N THR A 5 -0.36 -15.53 9.87
CA THR A 5 0.04 -14.31 10.57
C THR A 5 0.83 -13.45 9.58
N GLN A 6 0.25 -12.34 9.15
CA GLN A 6 0.96 -11.37 8.32
C GLN A 6 1.94 -10.59 9.19
N VAL A 7 3.18 -10.51 8.70
CA VAL A 7 4.30 -9.77 9.30
C VAL A 7 4.35 -8.40 8.63
N ILE A 8 4.45 -7.33 9.41
CA ILE A 8 4.32 -5.95 8.93
C ILE A 8 5.70 -5.31 8.95
N VAL A 9 6.46 -5.52 7.87
CA VAL A 9 7.84 -5.04 7.74
C VAL A 9 7.90 -3.50 7.75
N SER A 10 8.90 -2.97 8.46
CA SER A 10 9.14 -1.53 8.67
C SER A 10 9.29 -0.72 7.37
N ALA A 11 8.67 0.46 7.36
CA ALA A 11 8.64 1.43 6.27
C ALA A 11 9.97 2.21 6.10
N SER A 12 10.38 2.47 4.85
CA SER A 12 11.53 3.32 4.50
C SER A 12 11.31 4.80 4.88
N ALA A 13 12.39 5.56 5.13
CA ALA A 13 12.34 6.94 5.63
C ALA A 13 11.67 7.97 4.69
N GLU A 14 11.46 7.61 3.42
CA GLU A 14 10.74 8.41 2.42
C GLU A 14 9.26 8.04 2.26
N GLN A 15 8.79 7.01 2.98
CA GLN A 15 7.37 6.66 2.97
C GLN A 15 6.55 7.75 3.67
N PRO A 16 5.27 7.97 3.29
CA PRO A 16 4.39 8.88 4.00
C PRO A 16 4.54 8.55 5.48
N ARG A 17 4.95 9.52 6.32
CA ARG A 17 5.18 9.28 7.75
C ARG A 17 3.97 8.54 8.28
N TRP A 18 4.08 7.23 8.48
CA TRP A 18 3.03 6.46 9.10
C TRP A 18 3.07 6.95 10.53
N GLY A 19 2.17 7.88 10.83
CA GLY A 19 2.00 8.35 12.18
C GLY A 19 1.72 7.14 13.06
N PHE A 20 2.09 7.24 14.33
CA PHE A 20 1.66 6.30 15.35
C PHE A 20 0.15 6.50 15.62
N ASP A 21 -0.69 6.33 14.60
CA ASP A 21 -2.13 6.55 14.59
C ASP A 21 -2.89 5.27 14.21
N ALA A 22 -4.22 5.36 14.14
CA ALA A 22 -5.10 4.22 13.88
C ALA A 22 -4.94 3.59 12.49
N SER A 23 -4.27 4.26 11.55
CA SER A 23 -3.98 3.75 10.19
C SER A 23 -2.67 2.97 10.14
N HIS A 24 -1.86 3.01 11.21
CA HIS A 24 -0.62 2.25 11.27
C HIS A 24 -0.93 0.74 11.28
N PRO A 25 -0.18 -0.09 10.55
CA PRO A 25 -0.54 -1.49 10.37
C PRO A 25 -0.40 -2.30 11.67
N LEU A 26 0.47 -1.87 12.59
CA LEU A 26 0.54 -2.39 13.96
C LEU A 26 -0.50 -1.82 14.94
N ALA A 27 -1.34 -0.85 14.56
CA ALA A 27 -2.23 -0.15 15.49
C ALA A 27 -3.18 -1.10 16.25
N GLU A 28 -3.72 -2.13 15.59
CA GLU A 28 -4.61 -3.09 16.23
C GLU A 28 -3.88 -3.96 17.27
N VAL A 29 -2.66 -4.41 16.93
CA VAL A 29 -1.80 -5.20 17.84
C VAL A 29 -1.45 -4.35 19.07
N VAL A 30 -1.07 -3.11 18.84
CA VAL A 30 -0.72 -2.14 19.87
C VAL A 30 -1.91 -1.84 20.79
N ALA A 31 -3.10 -1.61 20.22
CA ALA A 31 -4.30 -1.37 21.01
C ALA A 31 -4.65 -2.56 21.90
N ARG A 32 -4.41 -3.79 21.43
CA ARG A 32 -4.60 -5.02 22.22
C ARG A 32 -3.59 -5.14 23.35
N LEU A 33 -2.30 -4.87 23.10
CA LEU A 33 -1.27 -4.81 24.14
C LEU A 33 -1.64 -3.78 25.21
N HIS A 34 -2.10 -2.60 24.79
CA HIS A 34 -2.46 -1.53 25.71
C HIS A 34 -3.66 -1.87 26.60
N ARG A 35 -4.69 -2.53 26.06
CA ARG A 35 -5.81 -3.05 26.86
C ARG A 35 -5.35 -4.06 27.91
N ALA A 36 -4.36 -4.90 27.59
CA ALA A 36 -3.81 -5.89 28.51
C ALA A 36 -2.83 -5.29 29.53
N HIS A 37 -2.17 -4.19 29.18
CA HIS A 37 -1.17 -3.48 29.99
C HIS A 37 -1.76 -2.88 31.28
N GLY A 38 -3.09 -2.72 31.38
CA GLY A 38 -3.79 -2.36 32.63
C GLY A 38 -3.63 -0.90 33.08
N ASP A 39 -2.78 -0.13 32.41
CA ASP A 39 -2.48 1.25 32.78
C ASP A 39 -3.45 2.21 32.07
N ALA A 40 -4.46 2.68 32.80
CA ALA A 40 -5.56 3.52 32.29
C ALA A 40 -5.18 4.98 32.01
N SER A 41 -3.89 5.31 31.98
CA SER A 41 -3.42 6.66 31.67
C SER A 41 -3.63 6.99 30.19
N THR A 42 -4.86 7.39 29.86
CA THR A 42 -5.29 7.85 28.53
C THR A 42 -4.62 9.16 28.11
N THR A 43 -3.98 9.87 29.04
CA THR A 43 -3.33 11.17 28.81
C THR A 43 -2.01 11.09 28.03
N ARG A 44 -1.49 9.90 27.71
CA ARG A 44 -0.25 9.71 26.95
C ARG A 44 -0.38 8.78 25.74
N ASN A 45 -1.59 8.66 25.18
CA ASN A 45 -1.80 7.82 24.01
C ASN A 45 -1.28 8.52 22.75
N ILE A 46 -0.29 7.90 22.09
CA ILE A 46 0.22 8.35 20.81
C ILE A 46 -0.82 8.00 19.74
N GLY A 47 -1.22 9.03 18.97
CA GLY A 47 -2.24 8.96 17.91
C GLY A 47 -3.56 8.32 18.34
N MET A 48 -3.93 8.46 19.62
CA MET A 48 -5.15 7.91 20.22
C MET A 48 -5.20 6.37 20.26
N VAL A 49 -4.10 5.67 20.01
CA VAL A 49 -4.06 4.19 19.97
C VAL A 49 -3.59 3.59 21.29
N ALA A 50 -2.40 3.99 21.76
CA ALA A 50 -1.77 3.43 22.97
C ALA A 50 -0.59 4.27 23.45
N CYS A 51 -0.05 3.93 24.63
CA CYS A 51 1.18 4.51 25.14
C CYS A 51 2.43 4.09 24.32
N ALA A 52 3.51 4.87 24.46
CA ALA A 52 4.79 4.65 23.76
C ALA A 52 5.37 3.24 23.98
N GLN A 53 5.27 2.70 25.19
CA GLN A 53 5.80 1.39 25.54
C GLN A 53 5.10 0.25 24.79
N CYS A 54 3.77 0.33 24.61
CA CYS A 54 3.02 -0.67 23.84
C CYS A 54 3.37 -0.59 22.34
N TRP A 55 3.60 0.62 21.82
CA TRP A 55 4.11 0.82 20.46
C TRP A 55 5.48 0.16 20.26
N GLU A 56 6.43 0.47 21.13
CA GLU A 56 7.78 -0.10 21.06
C GLU A 56 7.74 -1.63 21.16
N GLN A 57 6.97 -2.18 22.10
CA GLN A 57 6.83 -3.63 22.26
C GLN A 57 6.30 -4.31 20.99
N ALA A 58 5.29 -3.73 20.34
CA ALA A 58 4.75 -4.28 19.09
C ALA A 58 5.77 -4.22 17.95
N ILE A 59 6.47 -3.09 17.80
CA ILE A 59 7.51 -2.92 16.76
C ILE A 59 8.65 -3.92 16.98
N ARG A 60 9.13 -4.08 18.20
CA ARG A 60 10.20 -5.04 18.53
C ARG A 60 9.75 -6.49 18.31
N ALA A 61 8.48 -6.80 18.56
CA ALA A 61 7.95 -8.13 18.30
C ALA A 61 7.89 -8.43 16.78
N ASP A 62 7.45 -7.44 15.99
CA ASP A 62 7.45 -7.55 14.53
C ASP A 62 8.88 -7.65 13.97
N GLU A 63 9.81 -6.81 14.44
CA GLU A 63 11.24 -6.84 14.08
C GLU A 63 11.86 -8.22 14.35
N ARG A 64 11.63 -8.80 15.55
CA ARG A 64 12.13 -10.14 15.89
C ARG A 64 11.62 -11.20 14.93
N LEU A 65 10.34 -11.10 14.54
CA LEU A 65 9.73 -12.05 13.63
C LEU A 65 10.28 -11.89 12.20
N ALA A 66 10.49 -10.66 11.74
CA ALA A 66 11.16 -10.40 10.48
C ALA A 66 12.58 -10.98 10.45
N VAL A 67 13.34 -10.88 11.55
CA VAL A 67 14.68 -11.49 11.68
C VAL A 67 14.60 -13.01 11.72
N GLU A 68 13.70 -13.60 12.51
CA GLU A 68 13.54 -15.05 12.66
C GLU A 68 13.24 -15.74 11.33
N PHE A 69 12.45 -15.09 10.47
CA PHE A 69 12.07 -15.62 9.15
C PHE A 69 12.94 -15.08 8.01
N GLU A 70 14.05 -14.39 8.30
CA GLU A 70 14.96 -13.79 7.31
C GLU A 70 14.21 -12.96 6.24
N LEU A 71 13.17 -12.24 6.66
CA LEU A 71 12.36 -11.46 5.74
C LEU A 71 13.22 -10.32 5.16
N PRO A 72 13.31 -10.18 3.84
CA PRO A 72 14.06 -9.09 3.24
C PRO A 72 13.41 -7.76 3.61
N ALA A 73 14.23 -6.74 3.82
CA ALA A 73 13.75 -5.37 3.84
C ALA A 73 13.04 -5.09 2.52
N LEU A 74 11.75 -4.77 2.59
CA LEU A 74 10.97 -4.47 1.39
C LEU A 74 11.28 -3.05 0.94
N ASP A 75 12.02 -2.93 -0.16
CA ASP A 75 12.04 -1.70 -0.94
C ASP A 75 10.71 -1.62 -1.70
N ILE A 76 9.76 -0.86 -1.15
CA ILE A 76 8.45 -0.67 -1.79
C ILE A 76 8.65 0.23 -2.99
N ASP A 77 8.72 -0.37 -4.18
CA ASP A 77 8.74 0.36 -5.44
C ASP A 77 7.47 1.23 -5.55
N PRO A 78 7.58 2.57 -5.54
CA PRO A 78 6.42 3.46 -5.62
C PRO A 78 5.70 3.36 -6.98
N ASP A 79 6.36 2.80 -7.99
CA ASP A 79 5.79 2.51 -9.31
C ASP A 79 5.27 1.07 -9.43
N TYR A 80 5.30 0.27 -8.35
CA TYR A 80 4.68 -1.05 -8.34
C TYR A 80 3.18 -0.94 -8.65
N VAL A 81 2.72 -1.81 -9.56
CA VAL A 81 1.32 -1.89 -9.97
C VAL A 81 0.79 -3.27 -9.62
N ASP A 82 -0.14 -3.33 -8.68
CA ASP A 82 -0.93 -4.54 -8.48
C ASP A 82 -1.90 -4.73 -9.65
N THR A 83 -1.55 -5.62 -10.57
CA THR A 83 -2.35 -5.91 -11.76
C THR A 83 -3.72 -6.49 -11.41
N VAL A 84 -3.85 -7.21 -10.30
CA VAL A 84 -5.14 -7.77 -9.85
C VAL A 84 -6.05 -6.66 -9.34
N ALA A 85 -5.51 -5.70 -8.57
CA ALA A 85 -6.25 -4.51 -8.14
C ALA A 85 -6.73 -3.69 -9.35
N VAL A 86 -5.85 -3.45 -10.33
CA VAL A 86 -6.19 -2.76 -11.59
C VAL A 86 -7.29 -3.50 -12.34
N GLU A 87 -7.20 -4.83 -12.47
CA GLU A 87 -8.21 -5.60 -13.19
C GLU A 87 -9.57 -5.59 -12.52
N ARG A 88 -9.61 -5.74 -11.20
CA ARG A 88 -10.86 -5.64 -10.42
C ARG A 88 -11.49 -4.27 -10.60
N ALA A 89 -10.71 -3.19 -10.51
CA ALA A 89 -11.19 -1.84 -10.74
C ALA A 89 -11.70 -1.64 -12.17
N CYS A 90 -11.01 -2.20 -13.18
CA CYS A 90 -11.45 -2.12 -14.57
C CYS A 90 -12.76 -2.89 -14.83
N LYS A 91 -12.99 -4.02 -14.14
CA LYS A 91 -14.19 -4.87 -14.35
C LYS A 91 -15.47 -4.31 -13.73
N SER A 92 -15.44 -3.14 -13.08
CA SER A 92 -16.60 -2.53 -12.41
C SER A 92 -17.17 -3.36 -11.26
N ASP A 93 -16.43 -4.33 -10.75
CA ASP A 93 -16.89 -5.08 -9.58
C ASP A 93 -16.95 -4.11 -8.40
N THR A 94 -18.12 -4.00 -7.79
CA THR A 94 -18.58 -2.83 -7.03
C THR A 94 -17.77 -2.53 -5.76
N SER A 95 -16.79 -3.38 -5.44
CA SER A 95 -15.83 -3.20 -4.38
C SER A 95 -14.96 -1.98 -4.70
N ALA A 96 -15.06 -0.93 -3.89
CA ALA A 96 -14.22 0.25 -4.01
C ALA A 96 -12.77 -0.11 -3.66
N VAL A 97 -12.04 -0.71 -4.60
CA VAL A 97 -10.60 -0.95 -4.47
C VAL A 97 -9.92 0.41 -4.47
N ARG A 98 -9.24 0.74 -3.37
CA ARG A 98 -8.39 1.94 -3.32
C ARG A 98 -7.16 1.68 -4.16
N LEU A 99 -7.09 2.32 -5.32
CA LEU A 99 -5.93 2.25 -6.19
C LEU A 99 -4.83 3.22 -5.74
N THR A 100 -3.57 2.83 -5.90
CA THR A 100 -2.40 3.72 -5.80
C THR A 100 -2.33 4.66 -7.02
N PRO A 101 -1.50 5.71 -7.00
CA PRO A 101 -1.29 6.56 -8.18
C PRO A 101 -0.78 5.79 -9.42
N ALA A 102 0.16 4.85 -9.25
CA ALA A 102 0.67 4.00 -10.33
C ALA A 102 -0.41 3.09 -10.92
N GLU A 103 -1.22 2.47 -10.06
CA GLU A 103 -2.36 1.65 -10.47
C GLU A 103 -3.44 2.46 -11.18
N ARG A 104 -3.75 3.68 -10.71
CA ARG A 104 -4.71 4.58 -11.38
C ARG A 104 -4.24 4.93 -12.79
N ARG A 105 -2.95 5.25 -12.98
CA ARG A 105 -2.38 5.52 -14.31
C ARG A 105 -2.59 4.32 -15.24
N THR A 106 -2.28 3.12 -14.75
CA THR A 106 -2.44 1.87 -15.52
C THR A 106 -3.90 1.57 -15.85
N ALA A 107 -4.81 1.73 -14.88
CA ALA A 107 -6.24 1.50 -15.07
C ALA A 107 -6.85 2.47 -16.10
N VAL A 108 -6.50 3.76 -16.05
CA VAL A 108 -6.93 4.77 -17.03
C VAL A 108 -6.42 4.43 -18.42
N ALA A 109 -5.14 4.05 -18.54
CA ALA A 109 -4.57 3.64 -19.83
C ALA A 109 -5.30 2.41 -20.41
N LYS A 110 -5.56 1.38 -19.59
CA LYS A 110 -6.26 0.16 -19.99
C LYS A 110 -7.69 0.43 -20.46
N LEU A 111 -8.45 1.25 -19.72
CA LEU A 111 -9.83 1.60 -20.08
C LEU A 111 -9.90 2.52 -21.32
N THR A 112 -8.90 3.40 -21.49
CA THR A 112 -8.78 4.24 -22.69
C THR A 112 -8.50 3.38 -23.92
N ALA A 113 -7.60 2.39 -23.81
CA ALA A 113 -7.30 1.43 -24.88
C ALA A 113 -8.51 0.56 -25.26
N GLN A 114 -9.43 0.34 -24.32
CA GLN A 114 -10.72 -0.32 -24.57
C GLN A 114 -11.77 0.60 -25.22
N GLY A 115 -11.43 1.85 -25.54
CA GLY A 115 -12.33 2.81 -26.20
C GLY A 115 -13.36 3.46 -25.28
N LEU A 116 -13.20 3.36 -23.96
CA LEU A 116 -14.13 4.03 -23.03
C LEU A 116 -13.95 5.54 -23.08
N THR A 117 -15.08 6.24 -23.02
CA THR A 117 -15.12 7.70 -22.90
C THR A 117 -14.68 8.16 -21.51
N LEU A 118 -14.24 9.42 -21.40
CA LEU A 118 -13.83 10.02 -20.13
C LEU A 118 -14.88 9.83 -19.02
N ASN A 119 -16.17 10.04 -19.33
CA ASN A 119 -17.25 9.88 -18.36
C ASN A 119 -17.43 8.43 -17.90
N GLN A 120 -17.26 7.46 -18.81
CA GLN A 120 -17.30 6.05 -18.46
C GLN A 120 -16.13 5.67 -17.55
N ILE A 121 -14.92 6.18 -17.84
CA ILE A 121 -13.74 5.96 -16.99
C ILE A 121 -13.93 6.55 -15.60
N CYS A 122 -14.41 7.80 -15.50
CA CYS A 122 -14.66 8.47 -14.21
C CYS A 122 -15.67 7.68 -13.36
N ARG A 123 -16.78 7.24 -13.97
CA ARG A 123 -17.78 6.41 -13.27
C ARG A 123 -17.23 5.06 -12.84
N ARG A 124 -16.44 4.40 -13.69
CA ARG A 124 -15.83 3.10 -13.42
C ARG A 124 -14.86 3.14 -12.24
N LEU A 125 -13.96 4.13 -12.24
CA LEU A 125 -12.89 4.25 -11.25
C LEU A 125 -13.27 5.12 -10.04
N ARG A 126 -14.45 5.76 -10.05
CA ARG A 126 -14.93 6.69 -9.02
C ARG A 126 -13.92 7.82 -8.72
N ILE A 127 -13.31 8.35 -9.77
CA ILE A 127 -12.37 9.48 -9.70
C ILE A 127 -12.90 10.67 -10.48
N ALA A 128 -12.46 11.88 -10.11
CA ALA A 128 -12.89 13.10 -10.78
C ALA A 128 -12.28 13.20 -12.19
N SER A 129 -13.00 13.83 -13.11
CA SER A 129 -12.53 14.03 -14.49
C SER A 129 -11.22 14.82 -14.57
N ARG A 130 -10.99 15.74 -13.63
CA ARG A 130 -9.71 16.46 -13.49
C ARG A 130 -8.53 15.52 -13.24
N ASP A 131 -8.73 14.46 -12.44
CA ASP A 131 -7.68 13.53 -12.06
C ASP A 131 -7.33 12.64 -13.26
N VAL A 132 -8.34 12.19 -14.02
CA VAL A 132 -8.13 11.44 -15.27
C VAL A 132 -7.38 12.27 -16.30
N ARG A 133 -7.73 13.55 -16.46
CA ARG A 133 -7.02 14.46 -17.37
C ARG A 133 -5.59 14.74 -16.93
N SER A 134 -5.36 14.91 -15.63
CA SER A 134 -4.01 15.05 -15.07
C SER A 134 -3.14 13.84 -15.40
N ILE A 135 -3.70 12.63 -15.20
CA ILE A 135 -3.06 11.35 -15.55
C ILE A 135 -2.74 11.26 -17.04
N GLN A 136 -3.67 11.64 -17.92
CA GLN A 136 -3.49 11.59 -19.38
C GLN A 136 -2.54 12.68 -19.90
N GLY A 137 -2.54 13.86 -19.29
CA GLY A 137 -1.73 15.02 -19.70
C GLY A 137 -0.30 15.00 -19.16
N GLY A 138 -0.05 14.33 -18.04
CA GLY A 138 1.27 14.27 -17.38
C GLY A 138 2.34 13.45 -18.12
N GLY A 139 1.97 12.68 -19.14
CA GLY A 139 2.88 11.78 -19.86
C GLY A 139 3.93 12.43 -20.76
N ARG A 140 3.98 13.77 -20.85
CA ARG A 140 4.95 14.50 -21.70
C ARG A 140 6.17 15.06 -20.96
N SER A 141 6.22 14.97 -19.63
CA SER A 141 7.29 15.57 -18.84
C SER A 141 8.18 14.49 -18.20
N GLY A 142 9.07 13.88 -18.98
CA GLY A 142 10.39 13.50 -18.47
C GLY A 142 10.66 12.12 -17.88
N GLN A 143 9.75 11.12 -17.96
CA GLN A 143 10.12 9.73 -17.61
C GLN A 143 10.01 8.82 -18.83
N SER A 144 11.14 8.70 -19.52
CA SER A 144 11.40 7.63 -20.48
C SER A 144 11.44 6.30 -19.72
N LEU A 145 10.26 5.69 -19.52
CA LEU A 145 10.13 4.29 -19.13
C LEU A 145 10.63 3.43 -20.30
N ARG A 146 11.94 3.22 -20.38
CA ARG A 146 12.49 2.04 -21.04
C ARG A 146 11.99 0.85 -20.23
N LEU A 147 10.93 0.23 -20.74
CA LEU A 147 10.48 -1.09 -20.36
C LEU A 147 11.63 -2.07 -20.63
N ALA A 148 12.56 -2.18 -19.68
CA ALA A 148 13.58 -3.21 -19.70
C ALA A 148 12.90 -4.51 -19.30
N ILE A 149 12.36 -5.20 -20.31
CA ILE A 149 12.05 -6.63 -20.22
C ILE A 149 13.39 -7.33 -19.97
N ARG A 150 13.79 -7.45 -18.69
CA ARG A 150 14.91 -8.28 -18.29
C ARG A 150 14.46 -9.72 -18.49
N HIS A 151 14.83 -10.29 -19.63
CA HIS A 151 14.87 -11.73 -19.83
C HIS A 151 15.83 -12.31 -18.79
N SER A 152 15.28 -12.94 -17.76
CA SER A 152 16.01 -13.80 -16.84
C SER A 152 16.71 -14.89 -17.67
N LYS A 153 18.03 -14.76 -17.83
CA LYS A 153 18.86 -15.87 -18.30
C LYS A 153 18.82 -16.97 -17.23
N ALA A 154 18.53 -18.18 -17.68
CA ALA A 154 18.58 -19.39 -16.90
C ALA A 154 19.96 -19.54 -16.22
N VAL A 155 19.94 -19.75 -14.90
CA VAL A 155 21.10 -20.25 -14.16
C VAL A 155 21.14 -21.75 -14.39
N ALA A 156 22.11 -22.18 -15.19
CA ALA A 156 22.54 -23.56 -15.28
C ALA A 156 23.80 -23.72 -14.42
N ARG A 157 23.69 -24.45 -13.31
CA ARG A 157 24.51 -25.61 -12.92
C ARG A 157 24.21 -26.01 -11.49
#